data_AF-A0A0G0IQI0-F1
#
_entry.id   AF-A0A0G0IQI0-F1
#
_cell.length_a   1.000
_cell.length_b   1.000
_cell.length_c   1.000
_cell.angle_alpha   90.00
_cell.angle_beta   90.00
_cell.angle_gamma   90.00
#
_symmetry.space_group_name_H-M   'P 1'
#
loop_
_entity.id
_entity.type
_entity.pdbx_description
1 polymer ?
#
loop_
_entity_poly.entity_id
_entity_poly.type
_entity_poly.pdbx_seq_one_letter_code
_entity_poly.pdbx_strand_id
1 'polypeptide(L)'
;MVKTHQEAHEILKDLGFKTLPQNRFCRNLEEVEKFKVEIEKKREKLPYQIDGVVAVVNDNATREKLGVVGKAPRGMIAYKFAPEEMTTIVEDIVVQVGRTGTLTPVAVLKPVLVAGSVVSRATLHNEDEIRKKDIRIGDTVVIHKAGDVIPEVAKVIKQLRTGKVEEFHFPKTCPQCGGKIVREEGKVAYRCLNKNCFTIKLRALGHFVSRLAFDIPGLGPKILNKLMETGLVKDAADLFELKTGDLEPLERFAQKSAQNIISAIGSRKEIELPRFIYALGISNVGEETSHDIANVVIPKSKFQNPNEIINILKLKKLEDWQEIPDIGPIVAKSIYDYFQDEKNQEFIERLFKAGVKIKFVPIREKKLNDLTFVFTGSLETLTRDEAKKMVRNLGGEISESVSKETSYLVSGAESGEKLVKAQKLGVKIIFEEEFLKLTRKD
;
A
#
# COMPACT_ATOMS: atom_id res chain seq x y z
N MET A 1 3.27 -41.69 12.32
CA MET A 1 2.59 -40.50 11.76
C MET A 1 1.31 -40.30 12.54
N VAL A 2 1.05 -39.07 12.98
CA VAL A 2 -0.13 -38.73 13.78
C VAL A 2 -1.39 -38.80 12.91
N LYS A 3 -2.39 -39.60 13.30
CA LYS A 3 -3.56 -39.86 12.46
C LYS A 3 -4.54 -38.70 12.48
N THR A 4 -4.70 -38.06 13.64
CA THR A 4 -5.66 -36.95 13.80
C THR A 4 -4.99 -35.65 14.23
N HIS A 5 -5.63 -34.52 13.93
CA HIS A 5 -5.17 -33.21 14.36
C HIS A 5 -5.28 -33.05 15.88
N GLN A 6 -6.32 -33.62 16.50
CA GLN A 6 -6.48 -33.68 17.95
C GLN A 6 -5.32 -34.43 18.63
N GLU A 7 -4.96 -35.61 18.14
CA GLU A 7 -3.84 -36.41 18.66
C GLU A 7 -2.53 -35.62 18.60
N ALA A 8 -2.33 -34.77 17.57
CA ALA A 8 -1.15 -33.91 17.49
C ALA A 8 -1.13 -32.87 18.63
N HIS A 9 -2.27 -32.28 18.97
CA HIS A 9 -2.38 -31.34 20.08
C HIS A 9 -2.22 -32.00 21.45
N GLU A 10 -2.66 -33.24 21.61
CA GLU A 10 -2.45 -34.05 22.82
C GLU A 10 -0.97 -34.35 23.01
N ILE A 11 -0.28 -34.82 21.96
CA ILE A 11 1.18 -35.05 21.99
C ILE A 11 1.94 -33.76 22.32
N LEU A 12 1.58 -32.63 21.70
CA LEU A 12 2.23 -31.34 22.00
C LEU A 12 2.06 -30.95 23.48
N LYS A 13 0.88 -31.21 24.06
CA LYS A 13 0.63 -30.96 25.48
C LYS A 13 1.52 -31.85 26.36
N ASP A 14 1.63 -33.14 26.04
CA ASP A 14 2.46 -34.10 26.78
C ASP A 14 3.96 -33.78 26.69
N LEU A 15 4.39 -33.18 25.57
CA LEU A 15 5.74 -32.66 25.38
C LEU A 15 6.00 -31.32 26.12
N GLY A 16 5.01 -30.78 26.83
CA GLY A 16 5.13 -29.57 27.63
C GLY A 16 4.83 -28.25 26.91
N PHE A 17 4.33 -28.30 25.66
CA PHE A 17 3.87 -27.10 24.98
C PHE A 17 2.55 -26.60 25.55
N LYS A 18 2.37 -25.28 25.59
CA LYS A 18 1.10 -24.66 26.00
C LYS A 18 0.04 -24.90 24.91
N THR A 19 -1.01 -25.63 25.23
CA THR A 19 -2.17 -25.84 24.36
C THR A 19 -3.41 -25.17 24.93
N LEU A 20 -4.38 -24.86 24.07
CA LEU A 20 -5.64 -24.25 24.48
C LEU A 20 -6.57 -25.30 25.10
N PRO A 21 -6.93 -25.21 26.40
CA PRO A 21 -7.81 -26.18 27.03
C PRO A 21 -9.25 -26.14 26.49
N GLN A 22 -9.61 -25.06 25.78
CA GLN A 22 -10.93 -24.90 25.16
C GLN A 22 -11.08 -25.69 23.85
N ASN A 23 -10.02 -26.29 23.30
CA ASN A 23 -10.12 -27.11 22.09
C ASN A 23 -11.10 -28.27 22.31
N ARG A 24 -11.95 -28.55 21.33
CA ARG A 24 -12.98 -29.60 21.43
C ARG A 24 -13.17 -30.30 20.09
N PHE A 25 -13.16 -31.63 20.12
CA PHE A 25 -13.59 -32.43 18.99
C PHE A 25 -15.10 -32.27 18.77
N CYS A 26 -15.48 -31.96 17.54
CA CYS A 26 -16.87 -31.79 17.13
C CYS A 26 -17.17 -32.84 16.05
N ARG A 27 -18.27 -33.59 16.21
CA ARG A 27 -18.63 -34.71 15.33
C ARG A 27 -19.24 -34.26 14.01
N ASN A 28 -19.81 -33.05 13.98
CA ASN A 28 -20.53 -32.49 12.83
C ASN A 28 -20.49 -30.95 12.88
N LEU A 29 -21.02 -30.31 11.84
CA LEU A 29 -21.04 -28.85 11.73
C LEU A 29 -21.93 -28.17 12.79
N GLU A 30 -23.02 -28.82 13.25
CA GLU A 30 -23.87 -28.26 14.31
C GLU A 30 -23.11 -28.12 15.64
N GLU A 31 -22.26 -29.09 15.97
CA GLU A 31 -21.40 -29.02 17.15
C GLU A 31 -20.32 -27.92 17.01
N VAL A 32 -19.80 -27.69 15.80
CA VAL A 32 -18.87 -26.58 15.51
C VAL A 32 -19.58 -25.22 15.68
N GLU A 33 -20.82 -25.09 15.24
CA GLU A 33 -21.61 -23.87 15.43
C GLU A 33 -21.90 -23.61 16.91
N LYS A 34 -22.34 -24.65 17.64
CA LYS A 34 -22.53 -24.57 19.10
C LYS A 34 -21.23 -24.19 19.82
N PHE A 35 -20.09 -24.74 19.39
CA PHE A 35 -18.76 -24.38 19.90
C PHE A 35 -18.47 -22.89 19.71
N LYS A 36 -18.65 -22.38 18.48
CA LYS A 36 -18.42 -20.98 18.14
C LYS A 36 -19.26 -20.05 19.03
N VAL A 37 -20.55 -20.33 19.18
CA VAL A 37 -21.47 -19.53 20.02
C VAL A 37 -21.09 -19.57 21.49
N GLU A 38 -20.64 -20.73 22.01
CA GLU A 38 -20.19 -20.85 23.39
C GLU A 38 -18.91 -20.04 23.67
N ILE A 39 -17.93 -20.11 22.76
CA ILE A 39 -16.68 -19.35 22.88
C ILE A 39 -16.92 -17.85 22.72
N GLU A 40 -17.79 -17.44 21.79
CA GLU A 40 -18.18 -16.03 21.60
C GLU A 40 -18.75 -15.43 22.89
N LYS A 41 -19.60 -16.16 23.62
CA LYS A 41 -20.14 -15.72 24.94
C LYS A 41 -19.08 -15.63 26.05
N LYS A 42 -17.97 -16.36 25.93
CA LYS A 42 -16.87 -16.37 26.90
C LYS A 42 -15.71 -15.45 26.48
N ARG A 43 -15.77 -14.85 25.28
CA ARG A 43 -14.71 -14.03 24.67
C ARG A 43 -14.09 -13.01 25.64
N GLU A 44 -14.93 -12.24 26.33
CA GLU A 44 -14.49 -11.19 27.26
C GLU A 44 -13.88 -11.73 28.56
N LYS A 45 -14.14 -12.99 28.91
CA LYS A 45 -13.61 -13.63 30.12
C LYS A 45 -12.28 -14.34 29.87
N LEU A 46 -11.83 -14.42 28.63
CA LEU A 46 -10.55 -15.01 28.29
C LEU A 46 -9.42 -14.01 28.62
N PRO A 47 -8.23 -14.49 29.05
CA PRO A 47 -7.10 -13.62 29.35
C PRO A 47 -6.42 -13.04 28.10
N TYR A 48 -7.04 -13.17 26.94
CA TYR A 48 -6.56 -12.75 25.63
C TYR A 48 -7.74 -12.45 24.71
N GLN A 49 -7.50 -11.65 23.68
CA GLN A 49 -8.50 -11.35 22.65
C GLN A 49 -8.52 -12.44 21.58
N ILE A 50 -9.72 -12.71 21.07
CA ILE A 50 -9.96 -13.61 19.93
C ILE A 50 -10.94 -12.95 18.96
N ASP A 51 -10.82 -13.24 17.67
CA ASP A 51 -11.67 -12.74 16.59
C ASP A 51 -12.51 -13.86 15.92
N GLY A 52 -12.40 -15.10 16.40
CA GLY A 52 -13.18 -16.24 15.93
C GLY A 52 -12.78 -17.56 16.58
N VAL A 53 -13.23 -18.65 15.98
CA VAL A 53 -12.73 -20.02 16.22
C VAL A 53 -12.21 -20.61 14.91
N VAL A 54 -11.33 -21.61 14.96
CA VAL A 54 -10.85 -22.30 13.76
C VAL A 54 -11.47 -23.69 13.73
N ALA A 55 -12.27 -23.98 12.71
CA ALA A 55 -12.79 -25.32 12.47
C ALA A 55 -11.80 -26.11 11.61
N VAL A 56 -11.46 -27.34 12.01
CA VAL A 56 -10.42 -28.16 11.38
C VAL A 56 -10.95 -29.57 11.11
N VAL A 57 -10.75 -30.08 9.90
CA VAL A 57 -10.95 -31.50 9.58
C VAL A 57 -9.95 -32.31 10.38
N ASN A 58 -10.46 -33.11 11.32
CA ASN A 58 -9.64 -33.81 12.30
C ASN A 58 -8.78 -34.93 11.68
N ASP A 59 -9.25 -35.60 10.63
CA ASP A 59 -8.47 -36.63 9.93
C ASP A 59 -7.37 -35.98 9.07
N ASN A 60 -6.10 -36.24 9.40
CA ASN A 60 -4.98 -35.58 8.73
C ASN A 60 -4.85 -35.99 7.27
N ALA A 61 -5.10 -37.26 6.93
CA ALA A 61 -5.02 -37.75 5.56
C ALA A 61 -6.08 -37.09 4.66
N THR A 62 -7.30 -36.91 5.17
CA THR A 62 -8.37 -36.18 4.48
C THR A 62 -8.02 -34.69 4.36
N ARG A 63 -7.51 -34.06 5.43
CA ARG A 63 -7.08 -32.65 5.39
C ARG A 63 -5.97 -32.41 4.36
N GLU A 64 -5.01 -33.33 4.24
CA GLU A 64 -3.96 -33.30 3.22
C GLU A 64 -4.53 -33.45 1.80
N LYS A 65 -5.44 -34.41 1.58
CA LYS A 65 -6.11 -34.61 0.28
C LYS A 65 -6.96 -33.42 -0.15
N LEU A 66 -7.64 -32.78 0.80
CA LEU A 66 -8.39 -31.56 0.54
C LEU A 66 -7.44 -30.46 0.02
N GLY A 67 -6.21 -30.41 0.52
CA GLY A 67 -5.23 -29.44 0.08
C GLY A 67 -5.65 -28.02 0.47
N VAL A 68 -5.22 -27.03 -0.30
CA VAL A 68 -5.36 -25.63 0.08
C VAL A 68 -5.92 -24.85 -1.10
N VAL A 69 -7.03 -24.13 -0.89
CA VAL A 69 -7.52 -23.11 -1.83
C VAL A 69 -6.80 -21.86 -1.41
N GLY A 70 -5.52 -21.96 -1.69
CA GLY A 70 -4.62 -20.89 -1.69
C GLY A 70 -4.08 -20.31 -0.37
N LYS A 71 -4.90 -19.66 0.46
CA LYS A 71 -4.44 -19.16 1.78
C LYS A 71 -5.21 -19.80 2.89
N ALA A 72 -6.41 -20.26 2.57
CA ALA A 72 -7.22 -21.08 3.43
C ALA A 72 -6.95 -22.56 3.09
N PRO A 73 -6.37 -23.36 4.01
CA PRO A 73 -6.48 -24.83 3.94
C PRO A 73 -7.94 -25.21 3.71
N ARG A 74 -8.25 -26.07 2.73
CA ARG A 74 -9.66 -26.43 2.49
C ARG A 74 -10.25 -27.22 3.64
N GLY A 75 -9.40 -27.95 4.36
CA GLY A 75 -9.77 -28.66 5.58
C GLY A 75 -9.73 -27.79 6.84
N MET A 76 -9.54 -26.46 6.76
CA MET A 76 -9.67 -25.60 7.94
C MET A 76 -10.24 -24.22 7.59
N ILE A 77 -11.05 -23.65 8.47
CA ILE A 77 -11.61 -22.32 8.25
C ILE A 77 -11.60 -21.52 9.54
N ALA A 78 -11.13 -20.27 9.45
CA ALA A 78 -11.32 -19.29 10.51
C ALA A 78 -12.79 -18.85 10.48
N TYR A 79 -13.57 -19.39 11.40
CA TYR A 79 -14.95 -19.00 11.61
C TYR A 79 -14.97 -17.75 12.50
N LYS A 80 -14.75 -16.59 11.87
CA LYS A 80 -14.70 -15.28 12.54
C LYS A 80 -16.03 -14.95 13.23
N PHE A 81 -15.94 -14.23 14.35
CA PHE A 81 -17.07 -13.55 14.95
C PHE A 81 -17.53 -12.41 14.01
N ALA A 82 -18.74 -11.90 14.24
CA ALA A 82 -19.13 -10.69 13.55
C ALA A 82 -18.12 -9.56 13.88
N PRO A 83 -17.66 -8.77 12.88
CA PRO A 83 -16.78 -7.64 13.15
C PRO A 83 -17.41 -6.74 14.21
N GLU A 84 -16.57 -6.15 15.05
CA GLU A 84 -17.03 -5.23 16.09
C GLU A 84 -17.61 -3.98 15.41
N GLU A 85 -18.92 -4.00 15.23
CA GLU A 85 -19.70 -2.90 14.71
C GLU A 85 -19.96 -1.93 15.86
N MET A 86 -19.53 -0.68 15.68
CA MET A 86 -19.81 0.38 16.63
C MET A 86 -20.70 1.42 15.96
N THR A 87 -21.62 1.96 16.74
CA THR A 87 -22.47 3.06 16.29
C THR A 87 -21.85 4.39 16.69
N THR A 88 -21.82 5.35 15.78
CA THR A 88 -21.43 6.72 16.08
C THR A 88 -22.18 7.71 15.19
N ILE A 89 -21.98 9.01 15.41
CA ILE A 89 -22.64 10.08 14.68
C ILE A 89 -21.67 10.63 13.62
N VAL A 90 -22.18 10.83 12.40
CA VAL A 90 -21.50 11.61 11.36
C VAL A 90 -21.65 13.09 11.71
N GLU A 91 -20.60 13.72 12.22
CA GLU A 91 -20.61 15.14 12.59
C GLU A 91 -20.45 16.04 11.36
N ASP A 92 -19.68 15.59 10.37
CA ASP A 92 -19.46 16.31 9.11
C ASP A 92 -18.97 15.34 8.02
N ILE A 93 -19.04 15.75 6.76
CA ILE A 93 -18.44 15.04 5.63
C ILE A 93 -17.51 16.01 4.89
N VAL A 94 -16.21 15.75 4.97
CA VAL A 94 -15.19 16.57 4.31
C VAL A 94 -14.61 15.86 3.10
N VAL A 95 -14.26 16.62 2.06
CA VAL A 95 -13.67 16.08 0.84
C VAL A 95 -12.17 16.32 0.82
N GLN A 96 -11.40 15.24 0.82
CA GLN A 96 -9.94 15.29 0.73
C GLN A 96 -9.49 15.23 -0.73
N VAL A 97 -8.47 16.02 -1.07
CA VAL A 97 -7.84 15.98 -2.40
C VAL A 97 -6.57 15.14 -2.30
N GLY A 98 -6.51 14.06 -3.07
CA GLY A 98 -5.38 13.15 -3.18
C GLY A 98 -4.24 13.69 -4.05
N ARG A 99 -3.12 12.94 -4.11
CA ARG A 99 -1.93 13.29 -4.89
C ARG A 99 -2.24 13.51 -6.38
N THR A 100 -3.09 12.66 -6.95
CA THR A 100 -3.50 12.72 -8.36
C THR A 100 -4.70 13.64 -8.59
N GLY A 101 -5.04 14.48 -7.60
CA GLY A 101 -6.22 15.34 -7.63
C GLY A 101 -7.54 14.63 -7.31
N THR A 102 -7.54 13.31 -7.06
CA THR A 102 -8.75 12.54 -6.72
C THR A 102 -9.43 13.09 -5.47
N LEU A 103 -10.73 13.38 -5.55
CA LEU A 103 -11.54 13.87 -4.43
C LEU A 103 -12.20 12.69 -3.73
N THR A 104 -11.84 12.47 -2.46
CA THR A 104 -12.35 11.37 -1.63
C THR A 104 -13.14 11.93 -0.46
N PRO A 105 -14.44 11.60 -0.33
CA PRO A 105 -15.22 12.01 0.83
C PRO A 105 -14.87 11.17 2.06
N VAL A 106 -14.78 11.84 3.21
CA VAL A 106 -14.41 11.26 4.50
C VAL A 106 -15.39 11.74 5.55
N ALA A 107 -16.03 10.80 6.23
CA ALA A 107 -16.88 11.11 7.38
C ALA A 107 -16.00 11.54 8.56
N VAL A 108 -16.31 12.70 9.12
CA VAL A 108 -15.86 13.12 10.46
C VAL A 108 -16.87 12.58 11.44
N LEU A 109 -16.40 11.76 12.37
CA LEU A 109 -17.24 11.01 13.28
C LEU A 109 -17.02 11.50 14.70
N LYS A 110 -18.09 11.47 15.49
CA LYS A 110 -17.97 11.55 16.94
C LYS A 110 -17.03 10.42 17.40
N PRO A 111 -15.95 10.71 18.14
CA PRO A 111 -14.95 9.71 18.48
C PRO A 111 -15.56 8.49 19.19
N VAL A 112 -15.24 7.30 18.71
CA VAL A 112 -15.71 6.02 19.27
C VAL A 112 -14.60 4.98 19.26
N LEU A 113 -14.52 4.15 20.31
CA LEU A 113 -13.57 3.05 20.38
C LEU A 113 -14.08 1.90 19.50
N VAL A 114 -13.29 1.46 18.52
CA VAL A 114 -13.61 0.32 17.65
C VAL A 114 -12.41 -0.61 17.58
N ALA A 115 -12.57 -1.87 17.99
CA ALA A 115 -11.50 -2.86 17.96
C ALA A 115 -10.18 -2.29 18.54
N GLY A 116 -10.25 -1.75 19.77
CA GLY A 116 -9.10 -1.29 20.54
C GLY A 116 -8.49 0.07 20.15
N SER A 117 -9.00 0.79 19.15
CA SER A 117 -8.53 2.16 18.84
C SER A 117 -9.67 3.16 18.65
N VAL A 118 -9.43 4.41 19.02
CA VAL A 118 -10.39 5.49 18.81
C VAL A 118 -10.43 5.84 17.32
N VAL A 119 -11.63 5.75 16.74
CA VAL A 119 -11.93 6.15 15.37
C VAL A 119 -12.71 7.46 15.40
N SER A 120 -12.19 8.48 14.71
CA SER A 120 -12.85 9.77 14.49
C SER A 120 -13.05 10.11 13.01
N ARG A 121 -12.56 9.25 12.12
CA ARG A 121 -12.66 9.42 10.67
C ARG A 121 -12.88 8.07 10.00
N ALA A 122 -13.75 8.04 9.00
CA ALA A 122 -13.99 6.85 8.19
C ALA A 122 -14.13 7.21 6.71
N THR A 123 -13.63 6.34 5.81
CA THR A 123 -13.80 6.54 4.38
C THR A 123 -15.26 6.35 3.97
N LEU A 124 -15.72 7.17 3.03
CA LEU A 124 -17.00 7.01 2.33
C LEU A 124 -16.80 6.55 0.88
N HIS A 125 -15.54 6.24 0.49
CA HIS A 125 -15.10 5.78 -0.82
C HIS A 125 -15.29 6.80 -1.96
N ASN A 126 -16.53 7.13 -2.32
CA ASN A 126 -16.89 8.06 -3.40
C ASN A 126 -18.33 8.58 -3.24
N GLU A 127 -18.75 9.50 -4.10
CA GLU A 127 -20.11 10.09 -4.06
C GLU A 127 -21.21 9.03 -4.24
N ASP A 128 -21.00 8.05 -5.14
CA ASP A 128 -22.02 7.04 -5.43
C ASP A 128 -22.31 6.16 -4.21
N GLU A 129 -21.28 5.81 -3.42
CA GLU A 129 -21.44 5.05 -2.18
C GLU A 129 -22.17 5.85 -1.09
N ILE A 130 -21.97 7.17 -1.02
CA ILE A 130 -22.75 8.05 -0.13
C ILE A 130 -24.21 8.01 -0.53
N ARG A 131 -24.53 8.18 -1.81
CA ARG A 131 -25.90 8.17 -2.33
C ARG A 131 -26.58 6.81 -2.14
N LYS A 132 -25.86 5.72 -2.46
CA LYS A 132 -26.34 4.34 -2.33
C LYS A 132 -26.68 3.98 -0.88
N LYS A 133 -25.84 4.39 0.08
CA LYS A 133 -26.08 4.19 1.52
C LYS A 133 -26.98 5.28 2.12
N ASP A 134 -27.30 6.33 1.36
CA ASP A 134 -28.05 7.52 1.76
C ASP A 134 -27.45 8.17 3.02
N ILE A 135 -26.13 8.34 3.08
CA ILE A 135 -25.43 8.88 4.26
C ILE A 135 -25.60 10.40 4.33
N ARG A 136 -26.01 10.90 5.49
CA ARG A 136 -26.25 12.34 5.76
C ARG A 136 -25.46 12.83 6.96
N ILE A 137 -25.22 14.13 7.03
CA ILE A 137 -24.62 14.76 8.21
C ILE A 137 -25.66 14.74 9.34
N GLY A 138 -25.22 14.33 10.54
CA GLY A 138 -26.04 14.05 11.70
C GLY A 138 -26.54 12.61 11.81
N ASP A 139 -26.32 11.75 10.80
CA ASP A 139 -26.76 10.37 10.86
C ASP A 139 -26.03 9.59 11.95
N THR A 140 -26.77 8.71 12.63
CA THR A 140 -26.16 7.60 13.38
C THR A 140 -25.80 6.48 12.40
N VAL A 141 -24.52 6.16 12.31
CA VAL A 141 -23.95 5.18 11.40
C VAL A 141 -23.31 4.03 12.15
N VAL A 142 -23.31 2.87 11.50
CA VAL A 142 -22.50 1.73 11.91
C VAL A 142 -21.17 1.79 11.20
N ILE A 143 -20.09 1.72 11.96
CA ILE A 143 -18.73 1.67 11.45
C ILE A 143 -18.05 0.38 11.87
N HIS A 144 -17.09 -0.05 11.06
CA HIS A 144 -16.15 -1.12 11.38
C HIS A 144 -14.80 -0.82 10.72
N LYS A 145 -13.79 -1.64 11.02
CA LYS A 145 -12.50 -1.59 10.33
C LYS A 145 -12.43 -2.68 9.26
N ALA A 146 -12.34 -2.27 8.00
CA ALA A 146 -12.06 -3.18 6.91
C ALA A 146 -10.63 -3.73 7.07
N GLY A 147 -10.53 -5.07 7.09
CA GLY A 147 -9.26 -5.77 7.34
C GLY A 147 -8.58 -5.35 8.64
N ASP A 148 -9.35 -5.02 9.68
CA ASP A 148 -8.90 -4.58 11.01
C ASP A 148 -8.06 -3.28 11.06
N VAL A 149 -7.91 -2.58 9.91
CA VAL A 149 -7.06 -1.37 9.81
C VAL A 149 -7.83 -0.12 9.36
N ILE A 150 -8.61 -0.20 8.27
CA ILE A 150 -9.17 1.00 7.63
C ILE A 150 -10.62 1.20 8.08
N PRO A 151 -10.95 2.26 8.83
CA PRO A 151 -12.33 2.50 9.23
C PRO A 151 -13.21 2.91 8.06
N GLU A 152 -14.37 2.27 7.91
CA GLU A 152 -15.38 2.61 6.90
C GLU A 152 -16.80 2.63 7.48
N VAL A 153 -17.67 3.40 6.83
CA VAL A 153 -19.11 3.42 7.16
C VAL A 153 -19.81 2.26 6.47
N ALA A 154 -20.32 1.32 7.27
CA ALA A 154 -21.03 0.14 6.78
C ALA A 154 -22.43 0.50 6.29
N LYS A 155 -23.24 1.11 7.18
CA LYS A 155 -24.65 1.45 6.94
C LYS A 155 -25.10 2.59 7.85
N VAL A 156 -26.18 3.24 7.45
CA VAL A 156 -26.91 4.20 8.28
C VAL A 156 -28.00 3.48 9.08
N ILE A 157 -28.17 3.85 10.35
CA ILE A 157 -29.33 3.43 11.16
C ILE A 157 -30.47 4.43 10.92
N LYS A 158 -31.23 4.22 9.85
CA LYS A 158 -32.29 5.14 9.41
C LYS A 158 -33.37 5.40 10.46
N GLN A 159 -33.61 4.44 11.36
CA GLN A 159 -34.58 4.54 12.44
C GLN A 159 -34.20 5.57 13.50
N LEU A 160 -32.92 5.89 13.63
CA LEU A 160 -32.40 6.89 14.58
C LEU A 160 -32.29 8.29 13.97
N ARG A 161 -32.76 8.47 12.73
CA ARG A 161 -32.88 9.80 12.11
C ARG A 161 -33.94 10.60 12.83
N THR A 162 -33.48 11.41 13.77
CA THR A 162 -34.30 12.33 14.54
C THR A 162 -33.79 13.74 14.29
N GLY A 163 -34.69 14.68 14.00
CA GLY A 163 -34.32 16.07 13.69
C GLY A 163 -33.96 16.34 12.21
N LYS A 164 -33.31 17.47 11.97
CA LYS A 164 -32.84 17.91 10.64
C LYS A 164 -31.48 17.25 10.34
N VAL A 165 -31.49 16.14 9.61
CA VAL A 165 -30.29 15.58 8.98
C VAL A 165 -30.02 16.30 7.66
N GLU A 166 -28.77 16.66 7.40
CA GLU A 166 -28.40 17.45 6.22
C GLU A 166 -27.85 16.54 5.11
N GLU A 167 -28.40 16.69 3.90
CA GLU A 167 -27.90 15.98 2.74
C GLU A 167 -26.52 16.51 2.34
N PHE A 168 -25.56 15.60 2.14
CA PHE A 168 -24.25 15.98 1.68
C PHE A 168 -24.27 16.19 0.16
N HIS A 169 -23.93 17.41 -0.26
CA HIS A 169 -23.72 17.73 -1.67
C HIS A 169 -22.24 17.74 -1.99
N PHE A 170 -21.83 16.91 -2.95
CA PHE A 170 -20.46 16.89 -3.42
C PHE A 170 -20.10 18.28 -3.98
N PRO A 171 -18.93 18.85 -3.61
CA PRO A 171 -18.58 20.21 -4.00
C PRO A 171 -18.49 20.35 -5.52
N LYS A 172 -18.90 21.50 -6.07
CA LYS A 172 -18.81 21.78 -7.52
C LYS A 172 -17.41 22.22 -7.95
N THR A 173 -16.56 22.60 -7.00
CA THR A 173 -15.19 23.05 -7.20
C THR A 173 -14.26 22.37 -6.21
N CYS A 174 -12.95 22.40 -6.47
CA CYS A 174 -11.96 21.81 -5.59
C CYS A 174 -11.95 22.56 -4.25
N PRO A 175 -12.19 21.90 -3.11
CA PRO A 175 -12.26 22.56 -1.80
C PRO A 175 -10.91 23.15 -1.35
N GLN A 176 -9.80 22.78 -2.02
CA GLN A 176 -8.46 23.22 -1.66
C GLN A 176 -7.95 24.39 -2.51
N CYS A 177 -8.40 24.52 -3.77
CA CYS A 177 -7.88 25.55 -4.67
C CYS A 177 -8.95 26.29 -5.47
N GLY A 178 -10.24 26.02 -5.24
CA GLY A 178 -11.37 26.60 -5.98
C GLY A 178 -11.46 26.20 -7.46
N GLY A 179 -10.54 25.37 -7.95
CA GLY A 179 -10.46 24.98 -9.37
C GLY A 179 -11.59 24.06 -9.82
N LYS A 180 -11.80 23.96 -11.14
CA LYS A 180 -12.77 23.03 -11.73
C LYS A 180 -12.44 21.58 -11.37
N ILE A 181 -13.47 20.83 -10.96
CA ILE A 181 -13.39 19.38 -10.82
C ILE A 181 -14.11 18.71 -11.99
N VAL A 182 -13.64 17.53 -12.37
CA VAL A 182 -14.21 16.72 -13.45
C VAL A 182 -14.32 15.29 -12.98
N ARG A 183 -15.43 14.63 -13.33
CA ARG A 183 -15.58 13.19 -13.26
C ARG A 183 -15.51 12.68 -14.70
N GLU A 184 -14.42 12.02 -15.04
CA GLU A 184 -14.22 11.46 -16.37
C GLU A 184 -15.23 10.33 -16.63
N GLU A 185 -15.64 10.17 -17.88
CA GLU A 185 -16.56 9.12 -18.29
C GLU A 185 -16.00 7.73 -17.93
N GLY A 186 -16.85 6.87 -17.36
CA GLY A 186 -16.46 5.55 -16.85
C GLY A 186 -15.70 5.56 -15.52
N LYS A 187 -15.39 6.71 -14.92
CA LYS A 187 -14.74 6.79 -13.59
C LYS A 187 -15.72 7.16 -12.48
N VAL A 188 -15.51 6.56 -11.30
CA VAL A 188 -16.33 6.82 -10.10
C VAL A 188 -15.91 8.07 -9.33
N ALA A 189 -14.65 8.48 -9.43
CA ALA A 189 -14.10 9.54 -8.61
C ALA A 189 -13.98 10.87 -9.37
N TYR A 190 -14.33 11.97 -8.70
CA TYR A 190 -14.03 13.32 -9.16
C TYR A 190 -12.53 13.62 -9.01
N ARG A 191 -12.01 14.47 -9.90
CA ARG A 191 -10.61 14.93 -9.86
C ARG A 191 -10.51 16.43 -10.03
N CYS A 192 -9.61 17.04 -9.26
CA CYS A 192 -9.16 18.42 -9.46
C CYS A 192 -8.14 18.46 -10.60
N LEU A 193 -8.45 19.20 -11.66
CA LEU A 193 -7.57 19.34 -12.84
C LEU A 193 -6.55 20.48 -12.72
N ASN A 194 -6.65 21.29 -11.65
CA ASN A 194 -5.71 22.39 -11.45
C ASN A 194 -4.31 21.85 -11.09
N LYS A 195 -3.39 21.84 -12.07
CA LYS A 195 -1.97 21.48 -11.88
C LYS A 195 -1.26 22.37 -10.85
N ASN A 196 -1.79 23.56 -10.55
CA ASN A 196 -1.28 24.49 -9.53
C ASN A 196 -1.96 24.36 -8.16
N CYS A 197 -2.83 23.36 -7.96
CA CYS A 197 -3.43 23.12 -6.65
C CYS A 197 -2.33 22.84 -5.61
N PHE A 198 -2.31 23.65 -4.55
CA PHE A 198 -1.33 23.54 -3.46
C PHE A 198 -1.30 22.13 -2.85
N THR A 199 -2.48 21.55 -2.54
CA THR A 199 -2.58 20.21 -1.95
C THR A 199 -2.02 19.12 -2.87
N ILE A 200 -2.24 19.24 -4.19
CA ILE A 200 -1.71 18.29 -5.17
C ILE A 200 -0.18 18.36 -5.17
N LYS A 201 0.38 19.57 -5.27
CA LYS A 201 1.84 19.80 -5.25
C LYS A 201 2.47 19.32 -3.94
N LEU A 202 1.86 19.63 -2.79
CA LEU A 202 2.34 19.18 -1.48
C LEU A 202 2.36 17.65 -1.37
N ARG A 203 1.32 16.97 -1.84
CA ARG A 203 1.28 15.50 -1.86
C ARG A 203 2.24 14.90 -2.88
N ALA A 204 2.47 15.56 -4.01
CA ALA A 204 3.48 15.16 -4.99
C ALA A 204 4.90 15.27 -4.40
N LEU A 205 5.18 16.35 -3.66
CA LEU A 205 6.43 16.54 -2.93
C LEU A 205 6.61 15.47 -1.84
N GLY A 206 5.55 15.16 -1.08
CA GLY A 206 5.55 14.08 -0.09
C GLY A 206 5.82 12.71 -0.70
N HIS A 207 5.29 12.45 -1.90
CA HIS A 207 5.59 11.24 -2.67
C HIS A 207 7.06 11.20 -3.12
N PHE A 208 7.57 12.31 -3.63
CA PHE A 208 8.96 12.42 -4.11
C PHE A 208 9.98 12.11 -3.00
N VAL A 209 9.75 12.58 -1.77
CA VAL A 209 10.67 12.32 -0.64
C VAL A 209 10.41 11.00 0.10
N SER A 210 9.38 10.24 -0.31
CA SER A 210 8.95 9.02 0.38
C SER A 210 10.00 7.90 0.35
N ARG A 211 9.84 6.91 1.23
CA ARG A 211 10.74 5.75 1.38
C ARG A 211 10.97 4.97 0.07
N LEU A 212 9.99 4.91 -0.82
CA LEU A 212 10.11 4.21 -2.12
C LEU A 212 10.73 5.08 -3.23
N ALA A 213 10.81 6.40 -3.02
CA ALA A 213 11.31 7.38 -3.97
C ALA A 213 12.74 7.85 -3.61
N PHE A 214 12.94 9.09 -3.19
CA PHE A 214 14.27 9.57 -2.75
C PHE A 214 14.65 9.16 -1.33
N ASP A 215 13.69 8.71 -0.52
CA ASP A 215 13.91 8.31 0.88
C ASP A 215 14.71 9.38 1.64
N ILE A 216 14.17 10.59 1.75
CA ILE A 216 14.84 11.71 2.42
C ILE A 216 14.34 11.76 3.87
N PRO A 217 15.11 11.28 4.87
CA PRO A 217 14.64 11.24 6.24
C PRO A 217 14.49 12.66 6.79
N GLY A 218 13.52 12.85 7.68
CA GLY A 218 13.27 14.13 8.32
C GLY A 218 12.36 15.09 7.54
N LEU A 219 12.14 14.90 6.22
CA LEU A 219 11.20 15.72 5.44
C LEU A 219 9.76 15.20 5.55
N GLY A 220 9.17 15.33 6.74
CA GLY A 220 7.77 14.96 6.98
C GLY A 220 6.75 15.98 6.43
N PRO A 221 5.45 15.62 6.37
CA PRO A 221 4.40 16.47 5.80
C PRO A 221 4.33 17.90 6.36
N LYS A 222 4.59 18.08 7.67
CA LYS A 222 4.58 19.40 8.31
C LYS A 222 5.69 20.31 7.79
N ILE A 223 6.88 19.76 7.57
CA ILE A 223 8.04 20.49 7.05
C ILE A 223 7.82 20.85 5.59
N LEU A 224 7.40 19.88 4.78
CA LEU A 224 7.07 20.13 3.37
C LEU A 224 5.99 21.21 3.21
N ASN A 225 4.96 21.18 4.06
CA ASN A 225 3.92 22.20 4.06
C ASN A 225 4.51 23.58 4.35
N LYS A 226 5.36 23.69 5.39
CA LYS A 226 5.99 24.96 5.76
C LYS A 226 6.87 25.52 4.64
N LEU A 227 7.70 24.67 4.02
CA LEU A 227 8.58 25.06 2.91
C LEU A 227 7.81 25.59 1.71
N MET A 228 6.66 24.98 1.41
CA MET A 228 5.79 25.42 0.34
C MET A 228 5.01 26.69 0.69
N GLU A 229 4.50 26.81 1.91
CA GLU A 229 3.79 28.00 2.40
C GLU A 229 4.67 29.25 2.40
N THR A 230 5.96 29.11 2.75
CA THR A 230 6.92 30.23 2.72
C THR A 230 7.50 30.48 1.34
N GLY A 231 7.10 29.72 0.31
CA GLY A 231 7.56 29.88 -1.06
C GLY A 231 9.02 29.48 -1.31
N LEU A 232 9.67 28.84 -0.33
CA LEU A 232 11.04 28.34 -0.47
C LEU A 232 11.11 27.15 -1.45
N VAL A 233 10.02 26.39 -1.56
CA VAL A 233 9.91 25.20 -2.41
C VAL A 233 8.60 25.27 -3.18
N LYS A 234 8.68 25.21 -4.51
CA LYS A 234 7.54 25.11 -5.43
C LYS A 234 7.36 23.70 -5.94
N ASP A 235 8.47 23.01 -6.18
CA ASP A 235 8.53 21.60 -6.58
C ASP A 235 9.77 20.91 -5.98
N ALA A 236 9.93 19.63 -6.26
CA ALA A 236 10.98 18.84 -5.63
C ALA A 236 12.41 19.20 -6.08
N ALA A 237 12.59 19.92 -7.20
CA ALA A 237 13.92 20.33 -7.63
C ALA A 237 14.50 21.40 -6.70
N ASP A 238 13.65 22.31 -6.21
CA ASP A 238 14.04 23.36 -5.26
C ASP A 238 14.66 22.77 -3.98
N LEU A 239 14.25 21.57 -3.56
CA LEU A 239 14.81 20.92 -2.37
C LEU A 239 16.33 20.81 -2.43
N PHE A 240 16.88 20.47 -3.60
CA PHE A 240 18.32 20.25 -3.79
C PHE A 240 19.13 21.55 -3.92
N GLU A 241 18.46 22.69 -3.98
CA GLU A 241 19.03 24.03 -4.04
C GLU A 241 19.00 24.74 -2.68
N LEU A 242 18.20 24.24 -1.72
CA LEU A 242 18.09 24.80 -0.37
C LEU A 242 19.44 24.82 0.35
N LYS A 243 19.65 25.90 1.11
CA LYS A 243 20.80 26.10 2.00
C LYS A 243 20.33 26.17 3.44
N THR A 244 21.24 25.93 4.38
CA THR A 244 20.93 25.96 5.82
C THR A 244 20.33 27.31 6.23
N GLY A 245 20.88 28.41 5.71
CA GLY A 245 20.40 29.77 5.99
C GLY A 245 18.98 30.07 5.48
N ASP A 246 18.45 29.29 4.55
CA ASP A 246 17.06 29.44 4.08
C ASP A 246 16.07 28.86 5.11
N LEU A 247 16.52 27.90 5.92
CA LEU A 247 15.69 27.17 6.89
C LEU A 247 15.76 27.77 8.30
N GLU A 248 16.89 28.33 8.70
CA GLU A 248 17.10 28.91 10.04
C GLU A 248 16.05 29.97 10.46
N PRO A 249 15.54 30.83 9.56
CA PRO A 249 14.50 31.80 9.91
C PRO A 249 13.13 31.17 10.17
N LEU A 250 12.92 29.90 9.81
CA LEU A 250 11.63 29.24 9.97
C LEU A 250 11.40 28.83 11.43
N GLU A 251 10.18 29.06 11.91
CA GLU A 251 9.77 28.62 13.24
C GLU A 251 10.01 27.11 13.41
N ARG A 252 10.68 26.72 14.50
CA ARG A 252 11.08 25.34 14.85
C ARG A 252 12.25 24.75 14.06
N PHE A 253 12.94 25.54 13.24
CA PHE A 253 14.18 25.12 12.58
C PHE A 253 15.39 25.71 13.30
N ALA A 254 15.78 25.10 14.43
CA ALA A 254 17.07 25.40 15.02
C ALA A 254 18.20 25.05 14.04
N GLN A 255 19.35 25.74 14.12
CA GLN A 255 20.52 25.57 13.25
C GLN A 255 20.86 24.09 12.98
N LYS A 256 20.90 23.26 14.03
CA LYS A 256 21.18 21.81 13.92
C LYS A 256 20.10 21.06 13.12
N SER A 257 18.83 21.40 13.29
CA SER A 257 17.73 20.79 12.54
C SER A 257 17.78 21.16 11.07
N ALA A 258 18.05 22.44 10.77
CA ALA A 258 18.25 22.91 9.40
C ALA A 258 19.42 22.16 8.73
N GLN A 259 20.56 22.07 9.41
CA GLN A 259 21.75 21.39 8.89
C GLN A 259 21.50 19.90 8.65
N ASN A 260 20.77 19.22 9.55
CA ASN A 260 20.39 17.82 9.37
C ASN A 260 19.52 17.61 8.12
N ILE A 261 18.56 18.50 7.86
CA ILE A 261 17.67 18.44 6.69
C ILE A 261 18.45 18.64 5.40
N ILE A 262 19.30 19.66 5.34
CA ILE A 262 20.14 19.92 4.17
C ILE A 262 21.12 18.77 3.92
N SER A 263 21.70 18.21 4.99
CA SER A 263 22.57 17.04 4.89
C SER A 263 21.81 15.81 4.38
N ALA A 264 20.59 15.57 4.88
CA ALA A 264 19.74 14.48 4.41
C ALA A 264 19.42 14.62 2.91
N ILE A 265 19.03 15.81 2.45
CA ILE A 265 18.77 16.08 1.03
C ILE A 265 20.04 15.87 0.19
N GLY A 266 21.17 16.44 0.65
CA GLY A 266 22.46 16.31 -0.03
C GLY A 266 22.95 14.86 -0.16
N SER A 267 22.69 14.03 0.84
CA SER A 267 23.03 12.60 0.84
C SER A 267 22.21 11.75 -0.15
N ARG A 268 21.12 12.31 -0.69
CA ARG A 268 20.17 11.63 -1.60
C ARG A 268 20.22 12.17 -3.03
N LYS A 269 21.33 12.80 -3.44
CA LYS A 269 21.52 13.24 -4.83
C LYS A 269 21.75 12.10 -5.82
N GLU A 270 22.18 10.92 -5.36
CA GLU A 270 22.24 9.72 -6.19
C GLU A 270 21.01 8.84 -5.99
N ILE A 271 20.38 8.41 -7.08
CA ILE A 271 19.15 7.62 -7.05
C ILE A 271 19.14 6.55 -8.14
N GLU A 272 18.63 5.36 -7.81
CA GLU A 272 18.46 4.27 -8.78
C GLU A 272 17.36 4.62 -9.80
N LEU A 273 17.57 4.29 -11.10
CA LEU A 273 16.61 4.63 -12.16
C LEU A 273 15.14 4.27 -11.85
N PRO A 274 14.80 3.05 -11.35
CA PRO A 274 13.42 2.72 -11.01
C PRO A 274 12.81 3.66 -9.97
N ARG A 275 13.59 4.01 -8.95
CA ARG A 275 13.14 4.91 -7.87
C ARG A 275 13.00 6.33 -8.38
N PHE A 276 13.86 6.75 -9.30
CA PHE A 276 13.73 8.04 -9.98
C PHE A 276 12.43 8.12 -10.78
N ILE A 277 12.13 7.12 -11.62
CA ILE A 277 10.88 7.05 -12.39
C ILE A 277 9.67 7.06 -11.45
N TYR A 278 9.72 6.28 -10.37
CA TYR A 278 8.68 6.28 -9.34
C TYR A 278 8.50 7.67 -8.72
N ALA A 279 9.59 8.37 -8.38
CA ALA A 279 9.57 9.69 -7.77
C ALA A 279 8.93 10.77 -8.65
N LEU A 280 8.99 10.63 -9.97
CA LEU A 280 8.32 11.55 -10.92
C LEU A 280 6.79 11.56 -10.75
N GLY A 281 6.21 10.54 -10.12
CA GLY A 281 4.79 10.52 -9.78
C GLY A 281 3.87 10.43 -11.00
N ILE A 282 4.34 9.80 -12.08
CA ILE A 282 3.59 9.60 -13.32
C ILE A 282 2.27 8.85 -13.02
N SER A 283 1.16 9.31 -13.59
CA SER A 283 -0.15 8.69 -13.34
C SER A 283 -0.14 7.22 -13.74
N ASN A 284 -0.71 6.36 -12.89
CA ASN A 284 -0.78 4.90 -13.08
C ASN A 284 0.56 4.16 -13.10
N VAL A 285 1.69 4.83 -12.85
CA VAL A 285 3.00 4.19 -12.75
C VAL A 285 3.31 3.94 -11.28
N GLY A 286 3.29 2.66 -10.90
CA GLY A 286 3.60 2.18 -9.55
C GLY A 286 5.08 1.83 -9.38
N GLU A 287 5.41 1.22 -8.24
CA GLU A 287 6.78 0.75 -7.96
C GLU A 287 7.22 -0.29 -9.00
N GLU A 288 6.43 -1.35 -9.22
CA GLU A 288 6.78 -2.41 -10.18
C GLU A 288 6.87 -1.87 -11.60
N THR A 289 5.88 -1.10 -12.07
CA THR A 289 5.93 -0.48 -13.41
C THR A 289 7.19 0.36 -13.61
N SER A 290 7.67 1.06 -12.56
CA SER A 290 8.91 1.82 -12.64
C SER A 290 10.14 0.92 -12.82
N HIS A 291 10.13 -0.27 -12.21
CA HIS A 291 11.14 -1.29 -12.41
C HIS A 291 11.08 -1.91 -13.80
N ASP A 292 9.89 -2.23 -14.32
CA ASP A 292 9.73 -2.79 -15.66
C ASP A 292 10.25 -1.82 -16.73
N ILE A 293 9.90 -0.53 -16.60
CA ILE A 293 10.44 0.53 -17.46
C ILE A 293 11.96 0.59 -17.36
N ALA A 294 12.51 0.60 -16.14
CA ALA A 294 13.95 0.68 -15.96
C ALA A 294 14.66 -0.53 -16.58
N ASN A 295 14.14 -1.76 -16.41
CA ASN A 295 14.74 -2.98 -16.95
C ASN A 295 14.83 -2.97 -18.48
N VAL A 296 13.81 -2.43 -19.16
CA VAL A 296 13.78 -2.31 -20.62
C VAL A 296 14.74 -1.22 -21.12
N VAL A 297 14.90 -0.13 -20.36
CA VAL A 297 15.58 1.08 -20.84
C VAL A 297 17.04 1.16 -20.38
N ILE A 298 17.44 0.51 -19.27
CA ILE A 298 18.85 0.44 -18.83
C ILE A 298 19.69 -0.13 -19.99
N PRO A 299 20.58 0.66 -20.60
CA PRO A 299 21.41 0.15 -21.67
C PRO A 299 22.56 -0.64 -21.06
N LYS A 300 22.85 -1.79 -21.68
CA LYS A 300 23.86 -2.73 -21.19
C LYS A 300 25.31 -2.19 -21.19
N SER A 301 25.60 -1.00 -21.75
CA SER A 301 26.95 -0.36 -21.69
C SER A 301 27.14 0.98 -22.45
N LYS A 302 26.09 1.78 -22.72
CA LYS A 302 26.17 2.83 -23.77
C LYS A 302 26.23 4.31 -23.36
N PHE A 303 26.19 4.67 -22.07
CA PHE A 303 26.18 6.09 -21.67
C PHE A 303 27.46 6.55 -20.97
N GLN A 304 27.91 7.75 -21.33
CA GLN A 304 28.93 8.47 -20.55
C GLN A 304 28.30 9.17 -19.34
N ASN A 305 27.10 9.74 -19.49
CA ASN A 305 26.30 10.29 -18.40
C ASN A 305 25.01 9.50 -18.21
N PRO A 306 24.79 8.83 -17.06
CA PRO A 306 23.55 8.11 -16.77
C PRO A 306 22.26 8.89 -16.96
N ASN A 307 22.29 10.22 -16.79
CA ASN A 307 21.12 11.08 -16.95
C ASN A 307 20.63 11.15 -18.41
N GLU A 308 21.46 10.80 -19.39
CA GLU A 308 21.09 10.73 -20.82
C GLU A 308 19.99 9.69 -21.10
N ILE A 309 19.75 8.76 -20.17
CA ILE A 309 18.62 7.82 -20.20
C ILE A 309 17.29 8.53 -20.45
N ILE A 310 17.11 9.74 -19.93
CA ILE A 310 15.87 10.50 -20.09
C ILE A 310 15.63 10.85 -21.57
N ASN A 311 16.68 11.08 -22.37
CA ASN A 311 16.51 11.33 -23.80
C ASN A 311 15.95 10.11 -24.52
N ILE A 312 16.32 8.89 -24.11
CA ILE A 312 15.71 7.66 -24.63
C ILE A 312 14.23 7.59 -24.26
N LEU A 313 13.88 7.87 -23.00
CA LEU A 313 12.48 7.86 -22.55
C LEU A 313 11.64 8.90 -23.32
N LYS A 314 12.20 10.10 -23.58
CA LYS A 314 11.54 11.15 -24.37
C LYS A 314 11.28 10.76 -25.83
N LEU A 315 12.18 9.98 -26.44
CA LEU A 315 12.10 9.60 -27.85
C LEU A 315 11.22 8.36 -28.13
N LYS A 316 10.83 7.62 -27.09
CA LYS A 316 9.95 6.44 -27.24
C LYS A 316 8.56 6.85 -27.72
N LYS A 317 8.06 6.11 -28.71
CA LYS A 317 6.70 6.23 -29.22
C LYS A 317 5.70 5.57 -28.27
N LEU A 318 4.41 5.87 -28.45
CA LEU A 318 3.34 5.29 -27.65
C LEU A 318 3.32 3.75 -27.72
N GLU A 319 3.62 3.21 -28.90
CA GLU A 319 3.66 1.77 -29.16
C GLU A 319 4.81 1.11 -28.37
N ASP A 320 5.99 1.74 -28.33
CA ASP A 320 7.16 1.23 -27.60
C ASP A 320 6.90 1.07 -26.09
N TRP A 321 5.95 1.83 -25.55
CA TRP A 321 5.54 1.72 -24.15
C TRP A 321 4.59 0.55 -23.91
N GLN A 322 3.76 0.20 -24.90
CA GLN A 322 2.82 -0.93 -24.82
C GLN A 322 3.51 -2.28 -25.02
N GLU A 323 4.71 -2.29 -25.60
CA GLU A 323 5.53 -3.50 -25.71
C GLU A 323 6.14 -3.96 -24.37
N ILE A 324 6.16 -3.08 -23.36
CA ILE A 324 6.66 -3.43 -22.03
C ILE A 324 5.62 -4.34 -21.34
N PRO A 325 6.04 -5.49 -20.79
CA PRO A 325 5.14 -6.37 -20.03
C PRO A 325 4.36 -5.62 -18.95
N ASP A 326 3.10 -5.99 -18.77
CA ASP A 326 2.17 -5.39 -17.80
C ASP A 326 1.83 -3.89 -18.02
N ILE A 327 2.27 -3.27 -19.11
CA ILE A 327 1.91 -1.89 -19.48
C ILE A 327 0.80 -1.89 -20.54
N GLY A 328 -0.44 -1.70 -20.09
CA GLY A 328 -1.60 -1.50 -20.97
C GLY A 328 -1.69 -0.08 -21.58
N PRO A 329 -2.63 0.16 -22.51
CA PRO A 329 -2.72 1.41 -23.28
C PRO A 329 -2.93 2.66 -22.40
N ILE A 330 -3.63 2.54 -21.27
CA ILE A 330 -3.86 3.66 -20.34
C ILE A 330 -2.54 4.09 -19.66
N VAL A 331 -1.73 3.12 -19.25
CA VAL A 331 -0.45 3.37 -18.58
C VAL A 331 0.57 3.88 -19.59
N ALA A 332 0.67 3.24 -20.75
CA ALA A 332 1.52 3.67 -21.87
C ALA A 332 1.26 5.12 -22.26
N LYS A 333 -0.02 5.50 -22.43
CA LYS A 333 -0.40 6.89 -22.70
C LYS A 333 0.01 7.85 -21.58
N SER A 334 -0.18 7.45 -20.32
CA SER A 334 0.21 8.27 -19.16
C SER A 334 1.72 8.54 -19.12
N ILE A 335 2.54 7.54 -19.49
CA ILE A 335 4.00 7.66 -19.57
C ILE A 335 4.40 8.55 -20.75
N TYR A 336 3.85 8.27 -21.93
CA TYR A 336 4.11 9.05 -23.14
C TYR A 336 3.78 10.53 -22.93
N ASP A 337 2.54 10.83 -22.51
CA ASP A 337 2.08 12.20 -22.27
C ASP A 337 2.97 12.92 -21.24
N TYR A 338 3.47 12.21 -20.21
CA TYR A 338 4.36 12.79 -19.21
C TYR A 338 5.69 13.24 -19.80
N PHE A 339 6.34 12.40 -20.62
CA PHE A 339 7.63 12.72 -21.22
C PHE A 339 7.51 13.71 -22.39
N GLN A 340 6.34 13.85 -23.02
CA GLN A 340 6.09 14.87 -24.04
C GLN A 340 5.74 16.26 -23.44
N ASP A 341 5.29 16.35 -22.19
CA ASP A 341 4.95 17.64 -21.54
C ASP A 341 6.23 18.44 -21.20
N GLU A 342 6.39 19.62 -21.82
CA GLU A 342 7.55 20.50 -21.67
C GLU A 342 7.86 20.85 -20.20
N LYS A 343 6.85 21.02 -19.34
CA LYS A 343 7.05 21.37 -17.93
C LYS A 343 7.65 20.23 -17.14
N ASN A 344 7.28 18.99 -17.47
CA ASN A 344 7.87 17.81 -16.86
C ASN A 344 9.32 17.63 -17.32
N GLN A 345 9.61 17.94 -18.59
CA GLN A 345 10.97 17.94 -19.10
C GLN A 345 11.85 18.98 -18.39
N GLU A 346 11.36 20.20 -18.24
CA GLU A 346 12.04 21.27 -17.50
C GLU A 346 12.30 20.88 -16.04
N PHE A 347 11.30 20.28 -15.38
CA PHE A 347 11.45 19.76 -14.01
C PHE A 347 12.57 18.72 -13.89
N ILE A 348 12.64 17.77 -14.82
CA ILE A 348 13.72 16.77 -14.83
C ILE A 348 15.09 17.43 -15.04
N GLU A 349 15.18 18.40 -15.96
CA GLU A 349 16.42 19.13 -16.21
C GLU A 349 16.87 19.93 -14.99
N ARG A 350 15.95 20.54 -14.25
CA ARG A 350 16.24 21.24 -13.00
C ARG A 350 16.79 20.29 -11.93
N LEU A 351 16.24 19.09 -11.79
CA LEU A 351 16.79 18.06 -10.89
C LEU A 351 18.26 17.75 -11.22
N PHE A 352 18.57 17.55 -12.51
CA PHE A 352 19.93 17.26 -12.95
C PHE A 352 20.88 18.44 -12.76
N LYS A 353 20.42 19.67 -13.02
CA LYS A 353 21.19 20.90 -12.74
C LYS A 353 21.47 21.08 -11.24
N ALA A 354 20.53 20.69 -10.37
CA ALA A 354 20.70 20.70 -8.92
C ALA A 354 21.63 19.56 -8.40
N GLY A 355 22.15 18.73 -9.31
CA GLY A 355 23.16 17.70 -9.04
C GLY A 355 22.59 16.32 -8.78
N VAL A 356 21.30 16.07 -9.06
CA VAL A 356 20.74 14.72 -9.03
C VAL A 356 21.36 13.86 -10.14
N LYS A 357 21.81 12.66 -9.77
CA LYS A 357 22.43 11.71 -10.67
C LYS A 357 21.71 10.38 -10.60
N ILE A 358 21.36 9.86 -11.77
CA ILE A 358 20.84 8.50 -11.89
C ILE A 358 21.99 7.53 -11.73
N LYS A 359 21.77 6.50 -10.92
CA LYS A 359 22.67 5.37 -10.73
C LYS A 359 22.06 4.13 -11.35
N PHE A 360 22.82 3.48 -12.21
CA PHE A 360 22.50 2.12 -12.63
C PHE A 360 23.11 1.16 -11.63
N VAL A 361 22.28 0.26 -11.10
CA VAL A 361 22.77 -0.85 -10.28
C VAL A 361 23.04 -2.01 -11.23
N PRO A 362 24.32 -2.37 -11.48
CA PRO A 362 24.60 -3.56 -12.24
C PRO A 362 24.07 -4.77 -11.47
N ILE A 363 23.35 -5.66 -12.15
CA ILE A 363 22.98 -6.96 -11.61
C ILE A 363 24.29 -7.68 -11.29
N ARG A 364 24.57 -7.85 -10.00
CA ARG A 364 25.89 -8.32 -9.53
C ARG A 364 26.07 -9.79 -9.85
N GLU A 365 25.00 -10.57 -9.78
CA GLU A 365 24.98 -12.01 -9.99
C GLU A 365 23.64 -12.41 -10.62
N LYS A 366 23.66 -13.42 -11.49
CA LYS A 366 22.45 -13.95 -12.15
C LYS A 366 21.92 -15.20 -11.44
N LYS A 367 22.07 -15.28 -10.12
CA LYS A 367 21.69 -16.45 -9.31
C LYS A 367 20.19 -16.75 -9.44
N LEU A 368 19.37 -15.71 -9.63
CA LEU A 368 17.92 -15.79 -9.73
C LEU A 368 17.38 -15.46 -11.12
N ASN A 369 18.20 -15.55 -12.16
CA ASN A 369 17.76 -15.26 -13.52
C ASN A 369 16.58 -16.16 -13.93
N ASP A 370 15.61 -15.58 -14.65
CA ASP A 370 14.39 -16.25 -15.10
C ASP A 370 13.48 -16.77 -13.95
N LEU A 371 13.75 -16.35 -12.71
CA LEU A 371 12.88 -16.64 -11.57
C LEU A 371 12.04 -15.42 -11.21
N THR A 372 10.73 -15.59 -11.23
CA THR A 372 9.77 -14.55 -10.84
C THR A 372 9.31 -14.77 -9.39
N PHE A 373 9.44 -13.72 -8.57
CA PHE A 373 9.06 -13.71 -7.17
C PHE A 373 7.82 -12.86 -6.95
N VAL A 374 6.91 -13.34 -6.11
CA VAL A 374 5.81 -12.53 -5.58
C VAL A 374 5.97 -12.46 -4.07
N PHE A 375 5.74 -11.28 -3.48
CA PHE A 375 5.80 -11.10 -2.02
C PHE A 375 4.40 -10.91 -1.45
N THR A 376 4.14 -11.54 -0.32
CA THR A 376 2.89 -11.38 0.43
C THR A 376 3.16 -11.45 1.93
N GLY A 377 2.34 -10.75 2.72
CA GLY A 377 2.49 -10.72 4.18
C GLY A 377 3.65 -9.84 4.65
N SER A 378 3.74 -9.58 5.94
CA SER A 378 4.89 -8.92 6.56
C SER A 378 6.00 -9.93 6.84
N LEU A 379 7.21 -9.61 6.42
CA LEU A 379 8.42 -10.36 6.78
C LEU A 379 8.84 -9.93 8.19
N GLU A 380 9.43 -10.85 8.95
CA GLU A 380 9.88 -10.71 10.34
C GLU A 380 11.12 -9.81 10.48
N THR A 381 12.12 -9.98 9.60
CA THR A 381 13.41 -9.27 9.73
C THR A 381 13.65 -8.23 8.64
N LEU A 382 13.09 -8.46 7.44
CA LEU A 382 13.21 -7.56 6.30
C LEU A 382 11.95 -6.73 6.09
N THR A 383 12.11 -5.53 5.56
CA THR A 383 10.98 -4.88 4.88
C THR A 383 10.76 -5.51 3.51
N ARG A 384 9.52 -5.47 3.00
CA ARG A 384 9.21 -5.97 1.65
C ARG A 384 10.12 -5.32 0.61
N ASP A 385 10.37 -4.03 0.74
CA ASP A 385 11.20 -3.27 -0.19
C ASP A 385 12.66 -3.78 -0.20
N GLU A 386 13.22 -4.10 0.97
CA GLU A 386 14.55 -4.71 1.08
C GLU A 386 14.59 -6.09 0.42
N ALA A 387 13.58 -6.93 0.68
CA ALA A 387 13.50 -8.25 0.09
C ALA A 387 13.34 -8.20 -1.45
N LYS A 388 12.50 -7.31 -1.96
CA LYS A 388 12.38 -7.06 -3.41
C LYS A 388 13.72 -6.62 -4.00
N LYS A 389 14.43 -5.71 -3.33
CA LYS A 389 15.75 -5.25 -3.77
C LYS A 389 16.77 -6.39 -3.84
N MET A 390 16.75 -7.34 -2.89
CA MET A 390 17.62 -8.51 -2.91
C MET A 390 17.38 -9.40 -4.13
N VAL A 391 16.11 -9.67 -4.49
CA VAL A 391 15.76 -10.45 -5.70
C VAL A 391 16.28 -9.76 -6.96
N ARG A 392 15.97 -8.47 -7.12
CA ARG A 392 16.36 -7.69 -8.30
C ARG A 392 17.89 -7.64 -8.45
N ASN A 393 18.63 -7.49 -7.35
CA ASN A 393 20.10 -7.47 -7.36
C ASN A 393 20.73 -8.79 -7.83
N LEU A 394 20.01 -9.90 -7.68
CA LEU A 394 20.42 -11.26 -8.09
C LEU A 394 19.83 -11.67 -9.45
N GLY A 395 19.21 -10.72 -10.17
CA GLY A 395 18.67 -10.92 -11.52
C GLY A 395 17.30 -11.57 -11.58
N GLY A 396 16.58 -11.69 -10.46
CA GLY A 396 15.21 -12.19 -10.43
C GLY A 396 14.17 -11.11 -10.72
N GLU A 397 13.02 -11.54 -11.22
CA GLU A 397 11.88 -10.68 -11.51
C GLU A 397 10.90 -10.63 -10.34
N ILE A 398 10.11 -9.58 -10.27
CA ILE A 398 9.09 -9.41 -9.23
C ILE A 398 7.76 -9.15 -9.90
N SER A 399 6.71 -9.81 -9.42
CA SER A 399 5.34 -9.52 -9.86
C SER A 399 4.46 -9.16 -8.67
N GLU A 400 3.48 -8.29 -8.91
CA GLU A 400 2.43 -8.01 -7.93
C GLU A 400 1.37 -9.11 -7.91
N SER A 401 1.25 -9.92 -8.95
CA SER A 401 0.20 -10.92 -9.04
C SER A 401 0.80 -12.30 -9.23
N VAL A 402 0.20 -13.31 -8.60
CA VAL A 402 0.67 -14.67 -8.83
C VAL A 402 0.08 -15.21 -10.12
N SER A 403 0.91 -15.82 -10.94
CA SER A 403 0.55 -16.45 -12.21
C SER A 403 1.17 -17.84 -12.29
N LYS A 404 0.97 -18.56 -13.40
CA LYS A 404 1.59 -19.89 -13.59
C LYS A 404 3.10 -19.76 -13.84
N GLU A 405 3.52 -18.60 -14.30
CA GLU A 405 4.89 -18.22 -14.61
C GLU A 405 5.65 -17.79 -13.35
N THR A 406 4.95 -17.56 -12.23
CA THR A 406 5.60 -17.25 -10.95
C THR A 406 6.42 -18.44 -10.46
N SER A 407 7.70 -18.23 -10.21
CA SER A 407 8.60 -19.29 -9.72
C SER A 407 8.49 -19.45 -8.20
N TYR A 408 8.46 -18.33 -7.48
CA TYR A 408 8.44 -18.30 -6.02
C TYR A 408 7.41 -17.32 -5.49
N LEU A 409 6.66 -17.72 -4.48
CA LEU A 409 5.95 -16.80 -3.61
C LEU A 409 6.65 -16.76 -2.25
N VAL A 410 7.19 -15.60 -1.90
CA VAL A 410 7.74 -15.34 -0.57
C VAL A 410 6.61 -14.90 0.35
N SER A 411 6.31 -15.73 1.34
CA SER A 411 5.19 -15.55 2.25
C SER A 411 5.68 -15.17 3.66
N GLY A 412 5.23 -14.02 4.14
CA GLY A 412 5.36 -13.60 5.54
C GLY A 412 4.05 -13.75 6.32
N ALA A 413 4.04 -13.27 7.57
CA ALA A 413 2.85 -13.19 8.41
C ALA A 413 1.72 -12.41 7.71
N GLU A 414 0.45 -12.74 7.98
CA GLU A 414 -0.71 -12.06 7.36
C GLU A 414 -0.79 -12.13 5.83
N SER A 415 -0.21 -13.17 5.23
CA SER A 415 -0.45 -13.41 3.81
C SER A 415 -1.98 -13.64 3.60
N GLY A 416 -2.68 -12.73 2.86
CA GLY A 416 -4.13 -12.73 2.44
C GLY A 416 -4.66 -13.35 1.08
N GLU A 417 -4.48 -12.77 -0.14
CA GLU A 417 -4.96 -13.41 -1.41
C GLU A 417 -3.89 -14.00 -2.39
N LYS A 418 -2.64 -13.52 -2.39
CA LYS A 418 -1.60 -13.97 -3.34
C LYS A 418 -1.09 -15.41 -3.19
N LEU A 419 -0.68 -15.83 -1.99
CA LEU A 419 -0.61 -17.25 -1.56
C LEU A 419 -1.87 -18.02 -1.99
N VAL A 420 -3.06 -17.37 -2.11
CA VAL A 420 -4.27 -18.04 -2.62
C VAL A 420 -4.02 -18.67 -3.97
N LYS A 421 -3.61 -17.76 -4.82
CA LYS A 421 -3.42 -17.97 -6.22
C LYS A 421 -2.18 -18.83 -6.47
N ALA A 422 -1.10 -18.67 -5.69
CA ALA A 422 0.12 -19.47 -5.83
C ALA A 422 -0.10 -20.98 -5.69
N GLN A 423 -0.77 -21.42 -4.63
CA GLN A 423 -0.96 -22.86 -4.42
C GLN A 423 -1.87 -23.48 -5.49
N LYS A 424 -2.92 -22.76 -5.90
CA LYS A 424 -3.80 -23.21 -7.00
C LYS A 424 -3.05 -23.38 -8.31
N LEU A 425 -2.06 -22.52 -8.55
CA LEU A 425 -1.24 -22.54 -9.75
C LEU A 425 0.00 -23.43 -9.63
N GLY A 426 0.21 -24.09 -8.48
CA GLY A 426 1.36 -24.97 -8.24
C GLY A 426 2.69 -24.23 -8.07
N VAL A 427 2.65 -22.93 -7.76
CA VAL A 427 3.84 -22.08 -7.56
C VAL A 427 4.53 -22.45 -6.25
N LYS A 428 5.86 -22.50 -6.25
CA LYS A 428 6.66 -22.83 -5.05
C LYS A 428 6.55 -21.71 -4.02
N ILE A 429 6.23 -22.06 -2.78
CA ILE A 429 6.07 -21.10 -1.68
C ILE A 429 7.25 -21.26 -0.75
N ILE A 430 7.86 -20.14 -0.38
CA ILE A 430 8.99 -20.08 0.54
C ILE A 430 8.73 -19.04 1.63
N PHE A 431 9.31 -19.25 2.80
CA PHE A 431 9.24 -18.30 3.92
C PHE A 431 10.54 -17.47 4.00
N GLU A 432 10.57 -16.47 4.88
CA GLU A 432 11.69 -15.52 4.96
C GLU A 432 13.03 -16.19 5.19
N GLU A 433 13.12 -17.21 6.05
CA GLU A 433 14.38 -17.93 6.28
C GLU A 433 14.91 -18.61 5.02
N GLU A 434 14.03 -19.26 4.25
CA GLU A 434 14.37 -19.92 3.00
C GLU A 434 14.74 -18.90 1.93
N PHE A 435 14.00 -17.79 1.87
CA PHE A 435 14.31 -16.65 1.01
C PHE A 435 15.69 -16.07 1.31
N LEU A 436 16.04 -15.90 2.60
CA LEU A 436 17.35 -15.43 3.03
C LEU A 436 18.46 -16.42 2.65
N LYS A 437 18.23 -17.74 2.78
CA LYS A 437 19.19 -18.75 2.29
C LYS A 437 19.37 -18.69 0.78
N LEU A 438 18.29 -18.45 0.03
CA LEU A 438 18.35 -18.33 -1.43
C LEU A 438 19.13 -17.08 -1.88
N THR A 439 19.04 -15.99 -1.11
CA THR A 439 19.52 -14.66 -1.50
C THR A 439 20.81 -14.20 -0.81
N ARG A 440 21.23 -14.79 0.30
CA ARG A 440 22.53 -14.51 0.91
C ARG A 440 23.64 -15.25 0.16
N LYS A 441 24.84 -14.65 0.17
CA LYS A 441 26.09 -15.34 -0.13
C LYS A 441 26.49 -16.14 1.11
N ASP A 442 26.92 -17.39 0.91
CA ASP A 442 27.67 -18.11 1.93
C ASP A 442 28.93 -17.33 2.34
#